data_AF-A0A0N5A4S4-F1
#
_entry.id   AF-A0A0N5A4S4-F1
#
_cell.length_a   1.000
_cell.length_b   1.000
_cell.length_c   1.000
_cell.angle_alpha   90.00
_cell.angle_beta   90.00
_cell.angle_gamma   90.00
#
_symmetry.space_group_name_H-M   'P 1'
#
loop_
_entity.id
_entity.type
_entity.pdbx_description
1 polymer ?
#
loop_
_entity_poly.entity_id
_entity_poly.type
_entity_poly.pdbx_seq_one_letter_code
_entity_poly.pdbx_strand_id
1 'polypeptide(L)'
;MNNGTTLEADYLVIAASHPLPALHAPLRALVPSGQSHIAGLIANPYQAGALKQLIEETGTDSSVLIIGAGLTSADMVAGLSQHGHSGKITVLSRHGLRSRPNLRLKAGEPKPPRLFGDFINPPEISATQLLRKIRKTIREAAQQSVPWQSVIDALRDQGSEIWHTLPLSERQRIVRHLRTYWDAHRFRLATQTDDVLEQRSQADTLNFLSAHVTGARHAEDDKGFVITYRPRGGSETIEQHFDAIIITTGPAHGDIIGQCPPLAMLHQDGLIEMDPTGLGLHTSRSEEVSETMRAISKDGTITDNLFIAGPLARGTFGELMGAPEVARYTQALAEVIRQAAQ
;
A
#
# COMPACT_ATOMS: atom_id res chain seq x y z
N MET A 1 -9.03 1.95 23.45
CA MET A 1 -9.97 1.79 24.57
C MET A 1 -10.85 3.02 24.58
N ASN A 2 -12.18 2.90 24.43
CA ASN A 2 -13.12 4.02 24.47
C ASN A 2 -13.96 3.99 25.76
N ASN A 3 -13.36 3.60 26.88
CA ASN A 3 -14.01 3.47 28.18
C ASN A 3 -13.79 4.69 29.09
N GLY A 4 -13.19 5.77 28.58
CA GLY A 4 -12.90 7.00 29.33
C GLY A 4 -11.76 6.88 30.35
N THR A 5 -10.97 5.80 30.32
CA THR A 5 -9.81 5.64 31.19
C THR A 5 -8.68 6.56 30.73
N THR A 6 -8.13 7.35 31.67
CA THR A 6 -6.91 8.13 31.46
C THR A 6 -5.70 7.32 31.92
N LEU A 7 -4.64 7.32 31.13
CA LEU A 7 -3.34 6.73 31.46
C LEU A 7 -2.28 7.83 31.36
N GLU A 8 -1.44 7.95 32.37
CA GLU A 8 -0.25 8.80 32.35
C GLU A 8 0.95 7.96 31.92
N ALA A 9 1.80 8.51 31.06
CA ALA A 9 2.99 7.85 30.57
C ALA A 9 4.11 8.87 30.34
N ASP A 10 5.34 8.50 30.71
CA ASP A 10 6.53 9.31 30.43
C ASP A 10 6.81 9.40 28.93
N TYR A 11 6.52 8.32 28.19
CA TYR A 11 6.72 8.19 26.75
C TYR A 11 5.48 7.65 26.04
N LEU A 12 5.16 8.23 24.88
CA LEU A 12 4.10 7.78 24.00
C LEU A 12 4.69 7.25 22.69
N VAL A 13 4.28 6.05 22.29
CA VAL A 13 4.68 5.44 21.01
C VAL A 13 3.46 5.29 20.11
N ILE A 14 3.44 5.99 18.99
CA ILE A 14 2.40 5.87 17.96
C ILE A 14 2.70 4.63 17.10
N ALA A 15 2.02 3.51 17.41
CA ALA A 15 2.16 2.23 16.69
C ALA A 15 0.94 1.89 15.82
N ALA A 16 0.28 2.89 15.21
CA ALA A 16 -1.00 2.74 14.50
C ALA A 16 -0.94 2.03 13.13
N SER A 17 0.16 1.34 12.81
CA SER A 17 0.35 0.52 11.61
C SER A 17 -0.08 1.20 10.29
N HIS A 18 -0.53 0.44 9.30
CA HIS A 18 -1.04 0.95 8.03
C HIS A 18 -2.48 1.49 8.18
N PRO A 19 -2.80 2.69 7.67
CA PRO A 19 -4.18 3.15 7.56
C PRO A 19 -5.01 2.26 6.64
N LEU A 20 -6.33 2.35 6.78
CA LEU A 20 -7.26 1.75 5.85
C LEU A 20 -7.12 2.36 4.44
N PRO A 21 -7.61 1.67 3.40
CA PRO A 21 -7.81 2.29 2.11
C PRO A 21 -8.78 3.47 2.21
N ALA A 22 -8.45 4.59 1.56
CA ALA A 22 -9.36 5.71 1.46
C ALA A 22 -10.28 5.57 0.24
N LEU A 23 -11.56 5.92 0.43
CA LEU A 23 -12.47 6.15 -0.68
C LEU A 23 -12.05 7.42 -1.42
N HIS A 24 -11.75 7.30 -2.71
CA HIS A 24 -11.49 8.44 -3.57
C HIS A 24 -12.77 9.24 -3.82
N ALA A 25 -12.64 10.52 -4.11
CA ALA A 25 -13.77 11.47 -4.14
C ALA A 25 -15.02 10.97 -4.91
N PRO A 26 -14.91 10.40 -6.13
CA PRO A 26 -16.07 9.84 -6.83
C PRO A 26 -16.83 8.76 -6.04
N LEU A 27 -16.14 7.90 -5.30
CA LEU A 27 -16.77 6.82 -4.52
C LEU A 27 -17.30 7.28 -3.17
N ARG A 28 -16.84 8.41 -2.64
CA ARG A 28 -17.39 8.94 -1.38
C ARG A 28 -18.88 9.25 -1.51
N ALA A 29 -19.36 9.55 -2.71
CA ALA A 29 -20.77 9.74 -3.01
C ALA A 29 -21.63 8.48 -2.75
N LEU A 30 -21.01 7.30 -2.71
CA LEU A 30 -21.71 6.03 -2.42
C LEU A 30 -21.98 5.82 -0.93
N VAL A 31 -21.29 6.55 -0.04
CA VAL A 31 -21.35 6.36 1.40
C VAL A 31 -21.97 7.61 2.05
N PRO A 32 -23.28 7.59 2.34
CA PRO A 32 -23.94 8.66 3.07
C PRO A 32 -23.29 8.87 4.45
N SER A 33 -23.27 10.12 4.91
CA SER A 33 -22.72 10.46 6.22
C SER A 33 -23.44 9.67 7.33
N GLY A 34 -22.65 9.00 8.19
CA GLY A 34 -23.16 8.26 9.35
C GLY A 34 -23.53 6.80 9.09
N GLN A 35 -23.47 6.30 7.85
CA GLN A 35 -23.64 4.87 7.58
C GLN A 35 -22.30 4.13 7.61
N SER A 36 -22.23 3.07 8.42
CA SER A 36 -21.04 2.22 8.55
C SER A 36 -21.01 1.05 7.57
N HIS A 37 -22.15 0.71 6.98
CA HIS A 37 -22.30 -0.41 6.06
C HIS A 37 -23.24 -0.02 4.92
N ILE A 38 -22.84 -0.40 3.71
CA ILE A 38 -23.60 -0.25 2.47
C ILE A 38 -23.59 -1.63 1.82
N ALA A 39 -24.78 -2.18 1.55
CA ALA A 39 -24.89 -3.50 0.93
C ALA A 39 -24.13 -3.52 -0.40
N GLY A 40 -23.36 -4.58 -0.65
CA GLY A 40 -22.55 -4.67 -1.87
C GLY A 40 -21.24 -3.86 -1.88
N LEU A 41 -20.90 -3.09 -0.84
CA LEU A 41 -19.67 -2.29 -0.79
C LEU A 41 -18.74 -2.70 0.37
N ILE A 42 -17.54 -3.18 0.02
CA ILE A 42 -16.45 -3.41 0.98
C ILE A 42 -15.46 -2.24 0.90
N ALA A 43 -15.58 -1.29 1.83
CA ALA A 43 -14.60 -0.21 1.99
C ALA A 43 -13.35 -0.65 2.78
N ASN A 44 -13.50 -1.59 3.71
CA ASN A 44 -12.41 -2.18 4.48
C ASN A 44 -12.18 -3.65 4.07
N PRO A 45 -11.22 -3.95 3.17
CA PRO A 45 -10.97 -5.32 2.70
C PRO A 45 -10.34 -6.22 3.77
N TYR A 46 -9.95 -5.69 4.93
CA TYR A 46 -9.36 -6.43 6.03
C TYR A 46 -10.38 -6.84 7.09
N GLN A 47 -11.64 -6.43 6.96
CA GLN A 47 -12.71 -6.79 7.89
C GLN A 47 -13.03 -8.29 7.76
N ALA A 48 -12.94 -9.00 8.90
CA ALA A 48 -13.28 -10.41 8.96
C ALA A 48 -14.75 -10.65 8.53
N GLY A 49 -14.96 -11.65 7.67
CA GLY A 49 -16.29 -11.99 7.16
C GLY A 49 -16.83 -11.11 6.05
N ALA A 50 -16.13 -10.02 5.65
CA ALA A 50 -16.64 -9.07 4.66
C ALA A 50 -16.98 -9.71 3.30
N LEU A 51 -16.16 -10.64 2.80
CA LEU A 51 -16.43 -11.34 1.53
C LEU A 51 -17.64 -12.27 1.61
N LYS A 52 -17.81 -12.96 2.74
CA LYS A 52 -18.97 -13.83 2.97
C LYS A 52 -20.25 -13.00 3.00
N GLN A 53 -20.24 -11.92 3.79
CA GLN A 53 -21.35 -10.98 3.87
C GLN A 53 -21.69 -10.40 2.49
N LEU A 54 -20.68 -9.98 1.71
CA LEU A 54 -20.89 -9.48 0.35
C LEU A 54 -21.63 -10.50 -0.53
N ILE A 55 -21.20 -11.76 -0.53
CA ILE A 55 -21.82 -12.81 -1.33
C ILE A 55 -23.25 -13.13 -0.85
N GLU A 56 -23.50 -13.07 0.46
CA GLU A 56 -24.86 -13.23 1.02
C GLU A 56 -25.80 -12.09 0.58
N GLU A 57 -25.27 -10.87 0.44
CA GLU A 57 -26.01 -9.69 0.00
C GLU A 57 -26.24 -9.64 -1.52
N THR A 58 -25.24 -10.01 -2.33
CA THR A 58 -25.25 -9.80 -3.79
C THR A 58 -25.43 -11.08 -4.60
N GLY A 59 -25.26 -12.26 -4.01
CA GLY A 59 -25.29 -13.55 -4.69
C GLY A 59 -23.94 -13.99 -5.23
N THR A 60 -23.82 -15.29 -5.54
CA THR A 60 -22.56 -15.90 -6.01
C THR A 60 -22.21 -15.56 -7.46
N ASP A 61 -23.20 -15.21 -8.28
CA ASP A 61 -23.05 -14.87 -9.70
C ASP A 61 -22.94 -13.37 -9.96
N SER A 62 -22.90 -12.56 -8.90
CA SER A 62 -22.85 -11.10 -8.94
C SER A 62 -21.64 -10.55 -9.72
N SER A 63 -21.80 -9.40 -10.34
CA SER A 63 -20.72 -8.65 -10.97
C SER A 63 -19.97 -7.79 -9.95
N VAL A 64 -18.67 -8.02 -9.78
CA VAL A 64 -17.85 -7.36 -8.76
C VAL A 64 -16.82 -6.43 -9.40
N LEU A 65 -16.80 -5.17 -8.99
CA LEU A 65 -15.73 -4.23 -9.28
C LEU A 65 -14.74 -4.16 -8.11
N ILE A 66 -13.48 -4.48 -8.37
CA ILE A 66 -12.39 -4.28 -7.42
C ILE A 66 -11.58 -3.06 -7.84
N ILE A 67 -11.42 -2.07 -6.96
CA ILE A 67 -10.70 -0.83 -7.28
C ILE A 67 -9.33 -0.82 -6.61
N GLY A 68 -8.28 -0.83 -7.43
CA GLY A 68 -6.92 -1.15 -7.02
C GLY A 68 -6.50 -2.52 -7.55
N ALA A 69 -5.23 -2.65 -7.96
CA ALA A 69 -4.68 -3.87 -8.56
C ALA A 69 -3.43 -4.41 -7.79
N GLY A 70 -3.28 -4.01 -6.52
CA GLY A 70 -2.19 -4.50 -5.66
C GLY A 70 -2.47 -5.89 -5.07
N LEU A 71 -1.62 -6.37 -4.16
CA LEU A 71 -1.78 -7.70 -3.53
C LEU A 71 -3.17 -7.94 -2.94
N THR A 72 -3.70 -6.97 -2.19
CA THR A 72 -5.04 -7.10 -1.60
C THR A 72 -6.11 -7.35 -2.65
N SER A 73 -5.99 -6.79 -3.87
CA SER A 73 -6.95 -7.10 -4.94
C SER A 73 -6.91 -8.56 -5.36
N ALA A 74 -5.72 -9.17 -5.41
CA ALA A 74 -5.56 -10.58 -5.73
C ALA A 74 -6.08 -11.48 -4.60
N ASP A 75 -5.85 -11.09 -3.34
CA ASP A 75 -6.41 -11.79 -2.18
C ASP A 75 -7.94 -11.74 -2.19
N MET A 76 -8.54 -10.61 -2.58
CA MET A 76 -10.00 -10.48 -2.74
C MET A 76 -10.53 -11.37 -3.86
N VAL A 77 -9.86 -11.44 -5.01
CA VAL A 77 -10.22 -12.38 -6.11
C VAL A 77 -10.15 -13.83 -5.63
N ALA A 78 -9.04 -14.23 -5.00
CA ALA A 78 -8.87 -15.57 -4.49
C ALA A 78 -9.88 -15.92 -3.40
N GLY A 79 -10.15 -14.97 -2.49
CA GLY A 79 -11.14 -15.10 -1.43
C GLY A 79 -12.56 -15.26 -1.98
N LEU A 80 -12.95 -14.47 -2.99
CA LEU A 80 -14.24 -14.61 -3.68
C LEU A 80 -14.37 -16.01 -4.29
N SER A 81 -13.34 -16.48 -5.02
CA SER A 81 -13.33 -17.84 -5.59
C SER A 81 -13.44 -18.93 -4.52
N GLN A 82 -12.76 -18.77 -3.38
CA GLN A 82 -12.86 -19.71 -2.26
C GLN A 82 -14.27 -19.77 -1.65
N HIS A 83 -15.01 -18.66 -1.67
CA HIS A 83 -16.39 -18.58 -1.19
C HIS A 83 -17.43 -18.92 -2.28
N GLY A 84 -17.01 -19.51 -3.40
CA GLY A 84 -17.92 -20.01 -4.43
C GLY A 84 -18.46 -18.95 -5.40
N HIS A 85 -17.90 -17.73 -5.38
CA HIS A 85 -18.29 -16.70 -6.33
C HIS A 85 -17.91 -17.09 -7.78
N SER A 86 -18.91 -17.16 -8.65
CA SER A 86 -18.79 -17.53 -10.06
C SER A 86 -18.91 -16.33 -11.01
N GLY A 87 -19.50 -15.22 -10.56
CA GLY A 87 -19.78 -14.03 -11.36
C GLY A 87 -18.54 -13.31 -11.92
N LYS A 88 -18.74 -12.31 -12.77
CA LYS A 88 -17.64 -11.57 -13.42
C LYS A 88 -16.95 -10.63 -12.42
N ILE A 89 -15.63 -10.64 -12.38
CA ILE A 89 -14.82 -9.70 -11.61
C ILE A 89 -14.10 -8.75 -12.56
N THR A 90 -14.21 -7.45 -12.32
CA THR A 90 -13.42 -6.42 -13.01
C THR A 90 -12.51 -5.75 -11.99
N VAL A 91 -11.20 -5.79 -12.21
CA VAL A 91 -10.20 -5.09 -11.41
C VAL A 91 -9.80 -3.81 -12.14
N LEU A 92 -10.16 -2.66 -11.59
CA LEU A 92 -9.89 -1.35 -12.18
C LEU A 92 -8.79 -0.64 -11.41
N SER A 93 -7.75 -0.17 -12.11
CA SER A 93 -6.72 0.68 -11.51
C SER A 93 -6.20 1.73 -12.50
N ARG A 94 -5.70 2.86 -11.98
CA ARG A 94 -5.22 3.99 -12.82
C ARG A 94 -4.15 3.61 -13.85
N HIS A 95 -3.28 2.67 -13.50
CA HIS A 95 -2.15 2.29 -14.35
C HIS A 95 -2.26 0.89 -14.95
N GLY A 96 -3.22 0.07 -14.51
CA GLY A 96 -3.31 -1.35 -14.90
C GLY A 96 -2.16 -2.21 -14.39
N LEU A 97 -1.36 -1.69 -13.44
CA LEU A 97 -0.22 -2.38 -12.87
C LEU A 97 -0.67 -3.31 -11.76
N ARG A 98 -0.42 -4.60 -11.96
CA ARG A 98 -0.72 -5.66 -11.00
C ARG A 98 0.53 -6.03 -10.21
N SER A 99 0.34 -6.53 -8.99
CA SER A 99 1.40 -7.25 -8.29
C SER A 99 1.98 -8.35 -9.18
N ARG A 100 3.31 -8.43 -9.25
CA ARG A 100 4.01 -9.43 -10.05
C ARG A 100 4.09 -10.77 -9.32
N PRO A 101 4.11 -11.90 -10.04
CA PRO A 101 4.25 -13.19 -9.40
C PRO A 101 5.61 -13.33 -8.72
N ASN A 102 5.63 -14.08 -7.61
CA ASN A 102 6.88 -14.53 -7.03
C ASN A 102 7.59 -15.52 -7.96
N LEU A 103 8.87 -15.76 -7.73
CA LEU A 103 9.64 -16.71 -8.52
C LEU A 103 9.04 -18.13 -8.38
N ARG A 104 8.64 -18.72 -9.50
CA ARG A 104 8.22 -20.13 -9.58
C ARG A 104 9.46 -20.98 -9.88
N LEU A 105 9.88 -21.79 -8.91
CA LEU A 105 10.96 -22.75 -9.08
C LEU A 105 10.37 -24.15 -9.23
N LYS A 106 10.82 -24.91 -10.22
CA LYS A 106 10.48 -26.34 -10.29
C LYS A 106 11.32 -27.12 -9.28
N ALA A 107 10.80 -28.26 -8.85
CA ALA A 107 11.53 -29.17 -7.99
C ALA A 107 12.86 -29.57 -8.66
N GLY A 108 13.98 -29.39 -7.95
CA GLY A 108 15.31 -29.73 -8.44
C GLY A 108 16.03 -28.61 -9.22
N GLU A 109 15.38 -27.48 -9.53
CA GLU A 109 16.07 -26.34 -10.14
C GLU A 109 16.98 -25.64 -9.11
N PRO A 110 18.19 -25.21 -9.51
CA PRO A 110 19.07 -24.47 -8.62
C PRO A 110 18.43 -23.13 -8.25
N LYS A 111 18.49 -22.78 -6.96
CA LYS A 111 17.99 -21.48 -6.50
C LYS A 111 18.89 -20.38 -7.07
N PRO A 112 18.33 -19.32 -7.69
CA PRO A 112 19.12 -18.18 -8.12
C PRO A 112 19.73 -17.45 -6.92
N PRO A 113 20.74 -16.60 -7.14
CA PRO A 113 21.26 -15.73 -6.09
C PRO A 113 20.12 -14.89 -5.50
N ARG A 114 20.11 -14.74 -4.17
CA ARG A 114 19.07 -13.96 -3.48
C ARG A 114 19.11 -12.49 -3.85
N LEU A 115 20.32 -11.91 -3.94
CA LEU A 115 20.55 -10.49 -4.22
C LEU A 115 21.41 -10.38 -5.47
N PHE A 116 21.07 -9.44 -6.35
CA PHE A 116 21.88 -9.13 -7.53
C PHE A 116 21.90 -7.63 -7.81
N GLY A 117 23.09 -7.04 -7.80
CA GLY A 117 23.31 -5.61 -8.03
C GLY A 117 23.72 -4.84 -6.79
N ASP A 118 24.49 -3.78 -7.01
CA ASP A 118 24.89 -2.80 -6.00
C ASP A 118 24.39 -1.41 -6.43
N PHE A 119 23.50 -0.83 -5.62
CA PHE A 119 22.85 0.45 -5.88
C PHE A 119 23.41 1.59 -5.02
N ILE A 120 24.25 1.27 -4.04
CA ILE A 120 24.81 2.22 -3.07
C ILE A 120 26.28 2.55 -3.37
N ASN A 121 26.97 1.77 -4.20
CA ASN A 121 28.35 2.06 -4.62
C ASN A 121 28.51 2.15 -6.16
N PRO A 122 28.81 3.34 -6.73
CA PRO A 122 28.51 4.64 -6.14
C PRO A 122 26.99 4.85 -6.01
N PRO A 123 26.53 5.68 -5.06
CA PRO A 123 25.12 5.92 -4.87
C PRO A 123 24.59 6.93 -5.90
N GLU A 124 23.31 6.82 -6.23
CA GLU A 124 22.63 7.73 -7.14
C GLU A 124 21.83 8.77 -6.35
N ILE A 125 22.06 10.06 -6.60
CA ILE A 125 21.32 11.17 -5.98
C ILE A 125 20.13 11.64 -6.81
N SER A 126 19.85 11.02 -7.96
CA SER A 126 18.65 11.25 -8.77
C SER A 126 17.83 9.98 -8.94
N ALA A 127 16.51 10.12 -8.77
CA ALA A 127 15.50 9.12 -9.07
C ALA A 127 15.58 8.61 -10.52
N THR A 128 15.94 9.49 -11.47
CA THR A 128 16.03 9.11 -12.89
C THR A 128 17.28 8.28 -13.15
N GLN A 129 18.42 8.65 -12.54
CA GLN A 129 19.66 7.88 -12.66
C GLN A 129 19.54 6.53 -11.97
N LEU A 130 18.98 6.51 -10.75
CA LEU A 130 18.65 5.28 -10.03
C LEU A 130 17.78 4.34 -10.88
N LEU A 131 16.69 4.86 -11.49
CA LEU A 131 15.84 4.04 -12.37
C LEU A 131 16.60 3.48 -13.57
N ARG A 132 17.51 4.27 -14.18
CA ARG A 132 18.35 3.79 -15.29
C ARG A 132 19.31 2.69 -14.83
N LYS A 133 19.94 2.87 -13.66
CA LYS A 133 20.81 1.86 -13.02
C LYS A 133 20.05 0.57 -12.78
N ILE A 134 18.86 0.63 -12.16
CA ILE A 134 17.96 -0.53 -11.95
C ILE A 134 17.66 -1.26 -13.25
N ARG A 135 17.23 -0.53 -14.29
CA ARG A 135 16.90 -1.14 -15.60
C ARG A 135 18.12 -1.74 -16.30
N LYS A 136 19.31 -1.17 -16.11
CA LYS A 136 20.57 -1.73 -16.60
C LYS A 136 20.88 -3.04 -15.86
N THR A 137 20.84 -3.02 -14.53
CA THR A 137 21.11 -4.20 -13.69
C THR A 137 20.14 -5.34 -13.96
N ILE A 138 18.85 -5.07 -14.19
CA ILE A 138 17.87 -6.12 -14.59
C ILE A 138 18.28 -6.78 -15.92
N ARG A 139 18.78 -6.01 -16.89
CA ARG A 139 19.25 -6.57 -18.18
C ARG A 139 20.52 -7.40 -18.01
N GLU A 140 21.44 -6.95 -17.15
CA GLU A 140 22.68 -7.69 -16.82
C GLU A 140 22.37 -8.98 -16.06
N ALA A 141 21.43 -8.95 -15.11
CA ALA A 141 20.94 -10.13 -14.40
C ALA A 141 20.38 -11.16 -15.40
N ALA A 142 19.56 -10.72 -16.34
CA ALA A 142 18.97 -11.59 -17.35
C ALA A 142 20.02 -12.27 -18.24
N GLN A 143 21.14 -11.59 -18.57
CA GLN A 143 22.26 -12.20 -19.31
C GLN A 143 22.94 -13.34 -18.54
N GLN A 144 22.80 -13.37 -17.21
CA GLN A 144 23.34 -14.40 -16.32
C GLN A 144 22.25 -15.39 -15.86
N SER A 145 21.08 -15.39 -16.49
CA SER A 145 19.90 -16.19 -16.07
C SER A 145 19.46 -15.91 -14.62
N VAL A 146 19.77 -14.71 -14.10
CA VAL A 146 19.31 -14.25 -12.79
C VAL A 146 17.97 -13.53 -12.97
N PRO A 147 16.92 -13.91 -12.23
CA PRO A 147 15.61 -13.31 -12.36
C PRO A 147 15.60 -11.88 -11.80
N TRP A 148 14.70 -11.03 -12.34
CA TRP A 148 14.55 -9.64 -11.90
C TRP A 148 14.23 -9.52 -10.40
N GLN A 149 13.60 -10.55 -9.84
CA GLN A 149 13.28 -10.70 -8.42
C GLN A 149 14.52 -10.46 -7.55
N SER A 150 15.66 -11.05 -7.89
CA SER A 150 16.92 -10.89 -7.14
C SER A 150 17.43 -9.44 -7.16
N VAL A 151 17.14 -8.69 -8.22
CA VAL A 151 17.50 -7.27 -8.34
C VAL A 151 16.62 -6.40 -7.47
N ILE A 152 15.30 -6.67 -7.45
CA ILE A 152 14.36 -5.94 -6.59
C ILE A 152 14.59 -6.28 -5.11
N ASP A 153 14.96 -7.52 -4.80
CA ASP A 153 15.34 -7.92 -3.44
C ASP A 153 16.62 -7.20 -2.98
N ALA A 154 17.61 -7.01 -3.85
CA ALA A 154 18.79 -6.17 -3.57
C ALA A 154 18.44 -4.69 -3.34
N LEU A 155 17.54 -4.12 -4.16
CA LEU A 155 17.05 -2.76 -3.94
C LEU A 155 16.32 -2.59 -2.61
N ARG A 156 15.54 -3.59 -2.20
CA ARG A 156 14.81 -3.58 -0.94
C ARG A 156 15.79 -3.62 0.23
N ASP A 157 16.78 -4.50 0.15
CA ASP A 157 17.83 -4.66 1.16
C ASP A 157 18.61 -3.37 1.37
N GLN A 158 18.99 -2.71 0.27
CA GLN A 158 19.71 -1.43 0.27
C GLN A 158 18.77 -0.21 0.38
N GLY A 159 17.46 -0.43 0.54
CA GLY A 159 16.42 0.59 0.34
C GLY A 159 16.50 1.77 1.30
N SER A 160 16.88 1.52 2.55
CA SER A 160 17.08 2.57 3.55
C SER A 160 18.20 3.52 3.09
N GLU A 161 19.37 3.01 2.75
CA GLU A 161 20.52 3.83 2.35
C GLU A 161 20.27 4.60 1.05
N ILE A 162 19.66 3.95 0.07
CA ILE A 162 19.20 4.59 -1.17
C ILE A 162 18.26 5.76 -0.85
N TRP A 163 17.28 5.55 0.03
CA TRP A 163 16.29 6.57 0.38
C TRP A 163 16.94 7.80 1.03
N HIS A 164 17.87 7.60 1.96
CA HIS A 164 18.51 8.68 2.68
C HIS A 164 19.56 9.43 1.85
N THR A 165 20.13 8.79 0.84
CA THR A 165 21.04 9.45 -0.10
C THR A 165 20.31 10.41 -1.04
N LEU A 166 19.02 10.19 -1.29
CA LEU A 166 18.24 11.01 -2.19
C LEU A 166 17.79 12.34 -1.54
N PRO A 167 18.02 13.49 -2.20
CA PRO A 167 17.41 14.75 -1.80
C PRO A 167 15.89 14.63 -1.70
N LEU A 168 15.26 15.43 -0.82
CA LEU A 168 13.82 15.38 -0.59
C LEU A 168 12.99 15.49 -1.88
N SER A 169 13.39 16.38 -2.79
CA SER A 169 12.74 16.56 -4.09
C SER A 169 12.74 15.29 -4.94
N GLU A 170 13.83 14.52 -4.92
CA GLU A 170 13.93 13.25 -5.65
C GLU A 170 13.17 12.13 -4.94
N ARG A 171 13.13 12.10 -3.58
CA ARG A 171 12.23 11.20 -2.82
C ARG A 171 10.77 11.45 -3.19
N GLN A 172 10.31 12.70 -3.18
CA GLN A 172 8.95 13.08 -3.61
C GLN A 172 8.68 12.66 -5.06
N ARG A 173 9.67 12.77 -5.95
CA ARG A 173 9.58 12.33 -7.34
C ARG A 173 9.41 10.81 -7.45
N ILE A 174 10.13 10.02 -6.64
CA ILE A 174 9.94 8.57 -6.54
C ILE A 174 8.52 8.24 -6.08
N VAL A 175 8.03 8.88 -5.01
CA VAL A 175 6.67 8.64 -4.50
C VAL A 175 5.63 8.93 -5.58
N ARG A 176 5.78 10.04 -6.31
CA ARG A 176 4.82 10.47 -7.33
C ARG A 176 4.79 9.57 -8.56
N HIS A 177 5.96 9.13 -9.04
CA HIS A 177 6.06 8.50 -10.36
C HIS A 177 6.42 7.01 -10.32
N LEU A 178 7.20 6.59 -9.33
CA LEU A 178 7.81 5.25 -9.31
C LEU A 178 7.21 4.33 -8.24
N ARG A 179 6.54 4.87 -7.21
CA ARG A 179 5.92 4.07 -6.14
C ARG A 179 5.04 2.94 -6.68
N THR A 180 4.16 3.21 -7.64
CA THR A 180 3.27 2.16 -8.17
C THR A 180 4.05 1.01 -8.81
N TYR A 181 5.18 1.30 -9.46
CA TYR A 181 6.04 0.27 -10.04
C TYR A 181 6.81 -0.48 -8.96
N TRP A 182 7.36 0.24 -7.97
CA TRP A 182 8.00 -0.36 -6.81
C TRP A 182 7.07 -1.32 -6.08
N ASP A 183 5.88 -0.85 -5.70
CA ASP A 183 4.88 -1.63 -4.99
C ASP A 183 4.49 -2.88 -5.80
N ALA A 184 4.24 -2.75 -7.11
CA ALA A 184 3.90 -3.89 -7.97
C ALA A 184 5.00 -4.98 -8.05
N HIS A 185 6.28 -4.61 -7.96
CA HIS A 185 7.39 -5.57 -8.06
C HIS A 185 7.85 -6.11 -6.71
N ARG A 186 7.73 -5.32 -5.63
CA ARG A 186 8.15 -5.76 -4.29
C ARG A 186 7.10 -6.63 -3.60
N PHE A 187 5.82 -6.34 -3.85
CA PHE A 187 4.69 -7.03 -3.23
C PHE A 187 4.22 -8.13 -4.17
N ARG A 188 4.91 -9.27 -4.10
CA ARG A 188 4.78 -10.36 -5.07
C ARG A 188 3.69 -11.36 -4.70
N LEU A 189 2.95 -11.85 -5.69
CA LEU A 189 1.88 -12.84 -5.51
C LEU A 189 2.47 -14.19 -5.11
N ALA A 190 1.84 -14.85 -4.12
CA ALA A 190 2.07 -16.26 -3.87
C ALA A 190 1.56 -17.09 -5.05
N THR A 191 2.19 -18.24 -5.32
CA THR A 191 1.87 -19.10 -6.45
C THR A 191 0.39 -19.49 -6.48
N GLN A 192 -0.19 -19.86 -5.32
CA GLN A 192 -1.59 -20.28 -5.26
C GLN A 192 -2.56 -19.16 -5.62
N THR A 193 -2.29 -17.93 -5.17
CA THR A 193 -3.11 -16.76 -5.51
C THR A 193 -3.00 -16.46 -7.00
N ASP A 194 -1.77 -16.48 -7.53
CA ASP A 194 -1.50 -16.26 -8.96
C ASP A 194 -2.22 -17.30 -9.84
N ASP A 195 -2.22 -18.57 -9.45
CA ASP A 195 -2.94 -19.66 -10.15
C ASP A 195 -4.46 -19.38 -10.23
N VAL A 196 -5.07 -18.89 -9.15
CA VAL A 196 -6.51 -18.54 -9.15
C VAL A 196 -6.79 -17.38 -10.10
N LEU A 197 -5.92 -16.36 -10.12
CA LEU A 197 -6.05 -15.23 -11.03
C LEU A 197 -5.92 -15.66 -12.49
N GLU A 198 -4.94 -16.53 -12.81
CA GLU A 198 -4.76 -17.10 -14.14
C GLU A 198 -5.98 -17.91 -14.57
N GLN A 199 -6.47 -18.80 -13.71
CA GLN A 199 -7.66 -19.62 -13.99
C GLN A 199 -8.89 -18.75 -14.29
N ARG A 200 -9.16 -17.75 -13.45
CA ARG A 200 -10.32 -16.85 -13.64
C ARG A 200 -10.18 -16.00 -14.91
N SER A 201 -8.96 -15.58 -15.23
CA SER A 201 -8.66 -14.84 -16.48
C SER A 201 -8.88 -15.72 -17.71
N GLN A 202 -8.41 -16.98 -17.70
CA GLN A 202 -8.61 -17.93 -18.79
C GLN A 202 -10.09 -18.30 -19.01
N ALA A 203 -10.89 -18.23 -17.94
CA ALA A 203 -12.33 -18.45 -17.99
C ALA A 203 -13.13 -17.18 -18.34
N ASP A 204 -12.49 -16.06 -18.70
CA ASP A 204 -13.12 -14.76 -18.98
C ASP A 204 -14.02 -14.23 -17.84
N THR A 205 -13.74 -14.65 -16.60
CA THR A 205 -14.44 -14.22 -15.39
C THR A 205 -13.65 -13.21 -14.56
N LEU A 206 -12.42 -12.87 -14.98
CA LEU A 206 -11.59 -11.84 -14.38
C LEU A 206 -10.97 -10.94 -15.45
N ASN A 207 -11.33 -9.66 -15.43
CA ASN A 207 -10.81 -8.65 -16.35
C ASN A 207 -10.06 -7.57 -15.58
N PHE A 208 -8.98 -7.05 -16.16
CA PHE A 208 -8.23 -5.95 -15.59
C PHE A 208 -8.31 -4.73 -16.50
N LEU A 209 -8.73 -3.59 -15.95
CA LEU A 209 -8.89 -2.34 -16.66
C LEU A 209 -7.92 -1.29 -16.14
N SER A 210 -7.21 -0.66 -17.08
CA SER A 210 -6.43 0.55 -16.82
C SER A 210 -7.34 1.76 -17.05
N ALA A 211 -7.86 2.36 -15.98
CA ALA A 211 -8.85 3.42 -16.09
C ALA A 211 -8.87 4.35 -14.85
N HIS A 212 -9.46 5.52 -15.02
CA HIS A 212 -9.74 6.47 -13.96
C HIS A 212 -11.24 6.49 -13.66
N VAL A 213 -11.62 6.18 -12.42
CA VAL A 213 -13.00 6.40 -11.96
C VAL A 213 -13.26 7.90 -11.91
N THR A 214 -14.31 8.35 -12.57
CA THR A 214 -14.72 9.77 -12.67
C THR A 214 -16.06 10.03 -11.99
N GLY A 215 -16.89 9.00 -11.81
CA GLY A 215 -18.18 9.11 -11.14
C GLY A 215 -18.61 7.76 -10.55
N ALA A 216 -19.42 7.82 -9.51
CA ALA A 216 -20.08 6.65 -8.95
C ALA A 216 -21.41 7.06 -8.31
N ARG A 217 -22.43 6.23 -8.50
CA ARG A 217 -23.76 6.40 -7.91
C ARG A 217 -24.38 5.04 -7.64
N HIS A 218 -25.36 5.01 -6.74
CA HIS A 218 -26.27 3.87 -6.62
C HIS A 218 -27.07 3.69 -7.92
N ALA A 219 -27.40 2.44 -8.23
CA ALA A 219 -28.33 2.14 -9.31
C ALA A 219 -29.75 2.65 -8.97
N GLU A 220 -30.57 2.91 -9.98
CA GLU A 220 -31.92 3.48 -9.78
C GLU A 220 -32.89 2.55 -9.05
N ASP A 221 -32.62 1.24 -9.09
CA ASP A 221 -33.37 0.20 -8.41
C ASP A 221 -32.80 -0.15 -7.03
N ASP A 222 -31.84 0.65 -6.53
CA ASP A 222 -31.06 0.42 -5.31
C ASP A 222 -30.35 -0.95 -5.26
N LYS A 223 -30.13 -1.59 -6.42
CA LYS A 223 -29.40 -2.85 -6.53
C LYS A 223 -28.07 -2.64 -7.24
N GLY A 224 -27.02 -2.49 -6.44
CA GLY A 224 -25.67 -2.26 -6.92
C GLY A 224 -25.41 -0.81 -7.32
N PHE A 225 -24.48 -0.63 -8.24
CA PHE A 225 -23.79 0.63 -8.46
C PHE A 225 -23.57 0.88 -9.94
N VAL A 226 -23.68 2.14 -10.37
CA VAL A 226 -23.23 2.59 -11.70
C VAL A 226 -21.92 3.35 -11.54
N ILE A 227 -20.89 2.87 -12.22
CA ILE A 227 -19.54 3.42 -12.16
C ILE A 227 -19.19 4.02 -13.51
N THR A 228 -18.88 5.32 -13.48
CA THR A 228 -18.38 6.06 -14.64
C THR A 228 -16.85 6.07 -14.56
N TYR A 229 -16.19 5.54 -15.59
CA TYR A 229 -14.74 5.54 -15.68
C TYR A 229 -14.25 5.89 -17.07
N ARG A 230 -13.04 6.45 -17.14
CA ARG A 230 -12.35 6.76 -18.39
C ARG A 230 -11.16 5.81 -18.58
N PRO A 231 -11.18 4.93 -19.60
CA PRO A 231 -10.03 4.11 -19.95
C PRO A 231 -8.78 4.94 -20.19
N ARG A 232 -7.63 4.43 -19.76
CA ARG A 232 -6.35 5.11 -19.94
C ARG A 232 -6.02 5.22 -21.43
N GLY A 233 -5.70 6.43 -21.89
CA GLY A 233 -5.41 6.72 -23.29
C GLY A 233 -6.65 7.01 -24.14
N GLY A 234 -7.86 6.83 -23.59
CA GLY A 234 -9.11 7.24 -24.21
C GLY A 234 -9.62 8.59 -23.69
N SER A 235 -10.43 9.27 -24.50
CA SER A 235 -11.17 10.47 -24.09
C SER A 235 -12.57 10.16 -23.57
N GLU A 236 -13.16 9.05 -24.02
CA GLU A 236 -14.54 8.68 -23.72
C GLU A 236 -14.68 8.08 -22.31
N THR A 237 -15.78 8.43 -21.65
CA THR A 237 -16.21 7.84 -20.39
C THR A 237 -17.18 6.70 -20.66
N ILE A 238 -17.00 5.60 -19.93
CA ILE A 238 -17.87 4.44 -19.95
C ILE A 238 -18.64 4.41 -18.64
N GLU A 239 -19.95 4.18 -18.71
CA GLU A 239 -20.77 3.83 -17.56
C GLU A 239 -21.00 2.33 -17.56
N GLN A 240 -20.77 1.70 -16.42
CA GLN A 240 -20.99 0.27 -16.25
C GLN A 240 -21.63 -0.01 -14.90
N HIS A 241 -22.63 -0.89 -14.89
CA HIS A 241 -23.26 -1.40 -13.68
C HIS A 241 -22.41 -2.52 -13.05
N PHE A 242 -22.37 -2.52 -11.72
CA PHE A 242 -21.78 -3.58 -10.90
C PHE A 242 -22.66 -3.84 -9.69
N ASP A 243 -22.88 -5.11 -9.35
CA ASP A 243 -23.63 -5.50 -8.17
C ASP A 243 -22.85 -5.21 -6.87
N ALA A 244 -21.52 -5.30 -6.94
CA ALA A 244 -20.63 -5.15 -5.79
C ALA A 244 -19.37 -4.33 -6.10
N ILE A 245 -18.83 -3.66 -5.08
CA ILE A 245 -17.57 -2.90 -5.13
C ILE A 245 -16.68 -3.28 -3.95
N ILE A 246 -15.38 -3.49 -4.22
CA ILE A 246 -14.36 -3.75 -3.20
C ILE A 246 -13.20 -2.77 -3.36
N ILE A 247 -12.85 -2.07 -2.28
CA ILE A 247 -11.79 -1.06 -2.27
C ILE A 247 -10.47 -1.68 -1.84
N THR A 248 -9.49 -1.66 -2.75
CA THR A 248 -8.14 -2.22 -2.53
C THR A 248 -7.05 -1.26 -2.99
N THR A 249 -7.27 0.05 -2.85
CA THR A 249 -6.37 1.12 -3.31
C THR A 249 -5.08 1.27 -2.49
N GLY A 250 -4.80 0.33 -1.59
CA GLY A 250 -3.67 0.37 -0.65
C GLY A 250 -3.89 1.36 0.50
N PRO A 251 -2.96 1.36 1.48
CA PRO A 251 -3.07 2.20 2.67
C PRO A 251 -2.98 3.69 2.33
N ALA A 252 -3.90 4.47 2.87
CA ALA A 252 -3.97 5.91 2.68
C ALA A 252 -3.04 6.66 3.65
N HIS A 253 -1.73 6.43 3.56
CA HIS A 253 -0.73 7.08 4.43
C HIS A 253 -0.86 8.59 4.50
N GLY A 254 -1.22 9.25 3.39
CA GLY A 254 -1.41 10.70 3.32
C GLY A 254 -2.61 11.25 4.10
N ASP A 255 -3.50 10.38 4.56
CA ASP A 255 -4.77 10.72 5.22
C ASP A 255 -4.88 10.07 6.63
N ILE A 256 -3.77 9.54 7.16
CA ILE A 256 -3.74 8.85 8.46
C ILE A 256 -4.26 9.74 9.60
N ILE A 257 -3.94 11.04 9.58
CA ILE A 257 -4.40 12.00 10.58
C ILE A 257 -5.93 12.14 10.54
N GLY A 258 -6.53 12.22 9.34
CA GLY A 258 -7.98 12.32 9.18
C GLY A 258 -8.74 11.03 9.54
N GLN A 259 -8.07 9.88 9.46
CA GLN A 259 -8.68 8.57 9.73
C GLN A 259 -8.51 8.09 11.17
N CYS A 260 -7.69 8.74 11.98
CA CYS A 260 -7.39 8.33 13.34
C CYS A 260 -7.63 9.49 14.32
N PRO A 261 -8.77 9.50 15.05
CA PRO A 261 -9.13 10.62 15.92
C PRO A 261 -8.06 11.02 16.94
N PRO A 262 -7.33 10.08 17.61
CA PRO A 262 -6.21 10.46 18.48
C PRO A 262 -5.08 11.20 17.74
N LEU A 263 -4.78 10.82 16.50
CA LEU A 263 -3.77 11.52 15.68
C LEU A 263 -4.28 12.88 15.20
N ALA A 264 -5.57 13.01 14.91
CA ALA A 264 -6.18 14.30 14.60
C ALA A 264 -6.01 15.29 15.76
N MET A 265 -6.20 14.84 17.00
CA MET A 265 -5.98 15.66 18.20
C MET A 265 -4.51 16.06 18.35
N LEU A 266 -3.58 15.11 18.31
CA LEU A 266 -2.14 15.42 18.37
C LEU A 266 -1.70 16.40 17.29
N HIS A 267 -2.28 16.30 16.08
CA HIS A 267 -1.99 17.22 15.00
C HIS A 267 -2.60 18.61 15.24
N GLN A 268 -3.81 18.69 15.79
CA GLN A 268 -4.45 19.96 16.18
C GLN A 268 -3.62 20.68 17.25
N ASP A 269 -3.10 19.93 18.23
CA ASP A 269 -2.22 20.43 19.29
C ASP A 269 -0.80 20.76 18.78
N GLY A 270 -0.50 20.48 17.52
CA GLY A 270 0.76 20.80 16.88
C GLY A 270 1.91 19.83 17.14
N LEU A 271 1.67 18.74 17.88
CA LEU A 271 2.69 17.77 18.32
C LEU A 271 3.17 16.82 17.20
N ILE A 272 2.38 16.67 16.14
CA ILE A 272 2.74 15.86 14.96
C ILE A 272 2.40 16.58 13.66
N GLU A 273 3.17 16.31 12.62
CA GLU A 273 2.85 16.67 11.23
C GLU A 273 3.09 15.51 10.25
N MET A 274 2.55 15.64 9.04
CA MET A 274 2.81 14.71 7.93
C MET A 274 4.24 14.87 7.41
N ASP A 275 4.89 13.75 7.07
CA ASP A 275 6.18 13.78 6.41
C ASP A 275 6.07 14.47 5.03
N PRO A 276 7.06 15.28 4.60
CA PRO A 276 7.00 16.01 3.33
C PRO A 276 6.87 15.12 2.07
N THR A 277 7.13 13.83 2.16
CA THR A 277 6.90 12.87 1.06
C THR A 277 5.44 12.37 0.99
N GLY A 278 4.63 12.66 2.01
CA GLY A 278 3.23 12.22 2.13
C GLY A 278 3.09 10.74 2.55
N LEU A 279 4.16 10.11 3.03
CA LEU A 279 4.20 8.71 3.43
C LEU A 279 4.19 8.55 4.97
N GLY A 280 3.16 9.08 5.62
CA GLY A 280 2.96 8.97 7.06
C GLY A 280 3.42 10.21 7.83
N LEU A 281 3.78 10.03 9.09
CA LEU A 281 4.12 11.08 10.03
C LEU A 281 5.59 11.48 9.93
N HIS A 282 5.87 12.77 10.07
CA HIS A 282 7.22 13.30 10.03
C HIS A 282 7.99 12.81 11.27
N THR A 283 9.06 12.08 11.01
CA THR A 283 9.84 11.40 12.05
C THR A 283 11.28 11.89 12.02
N SER A 284 11.87 12.10 13.19
CA SER A 284 13.25 12.52 13.30
C SER A 284 14.22 11.37 13.04
N ARG A 285 15.36 11.72 12.45
CA ARG A 285 16.53 10.86 12.25
C ARG A 285 17.77 11.72 12.42
N SER A 286 18.82 11.22 13.09
CA SER A 286 20.12 11.89 13.17
C SER A 286 21.15 11.18 12.27
N GLU A 287 22.15 11.92 11.79
CA GLU A 287 23.29 11.39 11.03
C GLU A 287 24.28 10.63 11.93
N GLU A 288 24.37 10.99 13.21
CA GLU A 288 25.24 10.35 14.21
C GLU A 288 24.57 9.15 14.89
N VAL A 289 23.25 9.24 15.09
CA VAL A 289 22.41 8.16 15.62
C VAL A 289 21.24 8.00 14.66
N SER A 290 21.24 6.93 13.88
CA SER A 290 20.25 6.70 12.80
C SER A 290 18.79 6.56 13.29
N GLU A 291 18.53 6.75 14.59
CA GLU A 291 17.35 6.29 15.31
C GLU A 291 16.99 7.27 16.43
N THR A 292 16.56 8.50 16.14
CA THR A 292 15.82 9.27 17.16
C THR A 292 14.36 8.85 17.16
N MET A 293 13.78 8.55 15.99
CA MET A 293 12.44 7.98 15.84
C MET A 293 11.31 8.76 16.53
N ARG A 294 11.57 10.03 16.84
CA ARG A 294 10.65 10.92 17.52
C ARG A 294 9.76 11.64 16.51
N ALA A 295 8.58 12.02 16.94
CA ALA A 295 7.72 12.87 16.14
C ALA A 295 8.33 14.26 15.96
N ILE A 296 8.15 14.80 14.76
CA ILE A 296 8.41 16.20 14.46
C ILE A 296 7.06 16.93 14.44
N SER A 297 6.98 17.98 15.24
CA SER A 297 5.84 18.89 15.35
C SER A 297 5.71 19.81 14.12
N LYS A 298 4.62 20.58 14.06
CA LYS A 298 4.36 21.54 12.97
C LYS A 298 5.39 22.68 12.86
N ASP A 299 6.00 23.05 13.97
CA ASP A 299 7.05 24.09 13.99
C ASP A 299 8.46 23.52 13.73
N GLY A 300 8.57 22.21 13.47
CA GLY A 300 9.82 21.53 13.20
C GLY A 300 10.60 21.11 14.44
N THR A 301 10.04 21.28 15.64
CA THR A 301 10.66 20.79 16.87
C THR A 301 10.52 19.28 17.02
N ILE A 302 11.53 18.65 17.61
CA ILE A 302 11.48 17.21 17.92
C ILE A 302 10.79 17.07 19.27
N THR A 303 9.74 16.27 19.35
CA THR A 303 9.04 16.00 20.61
C THR A 303 9.76 14.86 21.36
N ASP A 304 10.40 15.18 22.48
CA ASP A 304 11.34 14.27 23.17
C ASP A 304 10.74 12.94 23.62
N ASN A 305 9.46 12.96 23.98
CA ASN A 305 8.77 11.80 24.55
C ASN A 305 7.70 11.19 23.63
N LEU A 306 7.64 11.62 22.37
CA LEU A 306 6.68 11.11 21.39
C LEU A 306 7.43 10.40 20.27
N PHE A 307 7.22 9.09 20.14
CA PHE A 307 7.86 8.25 19.13
C PHE A 307 6.86 7.75 18.09
N ILE A 308 7.36 7.47 16.89
CA ILE A 308 6.57 6.88 15.81
C ILE A 308 7.11 5.48 15.55
N ALA A 309 6.25 4.46 15.61
CA ALA A 309 6.61 3.08 15.38
C ALA A 309 6.09 2.55 14.04
N GLY A 310 6.99 1.94 13.27
CA GLY A 310 6.63 1.15 12.10
C GLY A 310 6.15 2.00 10.91
N PRO A 311 5.15 1.54 10.13
CA PRO A 311 4.89 2.08 8.79
C PRO A 311 4.50 3.54 8.67
N LEU A 312 4.20 4.23 9.77
CA LEU A 312 3.94 5.66 9.74
C LEU A 312 5.22 6.49 9.67
N ALA A 313 6.39 5.93 9.97
CA ALA A 313 7.68 6.61 9.78
C ALA A 313 8.25 6.44 8.36
N ARG A 314 7.47 5.86 7.43
CA ARG A 314 7.92 5.47 6.09
C ARG A 314 8.51 6.64 5.27
N GLY A 315 7.94 7.83 5.39
CA GLY A 315 8.44 9.00 4.65
C GLY A 315 9.88 9.37 4.99
N THR A 316 10.24 9.19 6.27
CA THR A 316 11.59 9.40 6.77
C THR A 316 12.51 8.23 6.39
N PHE A 317 12.12 6.99 6.68
CA PHE A 317 13.01 5.81 6.61
C PHE A 317 12.96 5.02 5.29
N GLY A 318 12.02 5.31 4.39
CA GLY A 318 11.91 4.65 3.09
C GLY A 318 11.15 3.32 3.13
N GLU A 319 11.83 2.20 2.97
CA GLU A 319 11.18 0.87 2.95
C GLU A 319 10.88 0.39 4.38
N LEU A 320 9.65 0.65 4.84
CA LEU A 320 9.17 0.31 6.19
C LEU A 320 7.74 -0.23 6.15
N MET A 321 7.49 -1.20 5.28
CA MET A 321 6.14 -1.79 5.14
C MET A 321 6.11 -3.31 5.34
N GLY A 322 7.23 -4.02 5.22
CA GLY A 322 7.26 -5.46 5.45
C GLY A 322 7.52 -5.82 6.92
N ALA A 323 7.03 -6.98 7.35
CA ALA A 323 7.25 -7.47 8.71
C ALA A 323 8.74 -7.49 9.13
N PRO A 324 9.70 -7.91 8.28
CA PRO A 324 11.12 -7.88 8.65
C PRO A 324 11.66 -6.46 8.90
N GLU A 325 11.26 -5.49 8.09
CA GLU A 325 11.67 -4.09 8.27
C GLU A 325 11.05 -3.49 9.53
N VAL A 326 9.76 -3.74 9.76
CA VAL A 326 9.06 -3.27 10.96
C VAL A 326 9.64 -3.89 12.24
N ALA A 327 10.00 -5.17 12.21
CA ALA A 327 10.63 -5.84 13.35
C ALA A 327 12.00 -5.23 13.70
N ARG A 328 12.87 -5.03 12.70
CA ARG A 328 14.17 -4.37 12.89
C ARG A 328 14.00 -2.94 13.42
N TYR A 329 13.08 -2.18 12.82
CA TYR A 329 12.76 -0.81 13.25
C TYR A 329 12.29 -0.76 14.70
N THR A 330 11.43 -1.69 15.11
CA THR A 330 10.87 -1.70 16.48
C THR A 330 11.91 -2.12 17.51
N GLN A 331 12.83 -3.03 17.15
CA GLN A 331 13.95 -3.40 18.01
C GLN A 331 14.88 -2.20 18.25
N ALA A 332 15.21 -1.49 17.19
CA ALA A 332 15.94 -0.23 17.23
C ALA A 332 15.25 0.81 18.11
N LEU A 333 13.95 1.06 17.90
CA LEU A 333 13.15 1.98 18.72
C LEU A 333 13.20 1.65 20.21
N ALA A 334 13.13 0.37 20.58
CA ALA A 334 13.19 -0.05 21.97
C ALA A 334 14.51 0.36 22.65
N GLU A 335 15.62 0.28 21.92
CA GLU A 335 16.94 0.72 22.42
C GLU A 335 16.99 2.25 22.58
N VAL A 336 16.41 3.00 21.65
CA VAL A 336 16.31 4.47 21.72
C VAL A 336 15.52 4.91 22.95
N ILE A 337 14.36 4.29 23.19
CA ILE A 337 13.53 4.59 24.36
C ILE A 337 14.28 4.21 25.64
N ARG A 338 14.97 3.06 25.66
CA ARG A 338 15.77 2.62 26.81
C ARG A 338 16.84 3.65 27.16
N GLN A 339 17.55 4.19 26.17
CA GLN A 339 18.57 5.22 26.38
C GLN A 339 17.97 6.55 26.83
N ALA A 340 16.80 6.93 26.31
CA ALA A 340 16.12 8.17 26.71
C ALA A 340 15.61 8.13 28.16
N ALA A 341 15.39 6.94 28.71
CA ALA A 341 14.92 6.71 30.08
C ALA A 341 16.04 6.57 31.12
N GLN A 342 17.32 6.62 30.71
CA GLN A 342 18.49 6.54 31.59
C GLN A 342 18.98 7.93 32.01
#